data_AF-E3G084-F1
#
_entry.id   AF-E3G084-F1
#
_cell.length_a   1.000
_cell.length_b   1.000
_cell.length_c   1.000
_cell.angle_alpha   90.00
_cell.angle_beta   90.00
_cell.angle_gamma   90.00
#
_symmetry.space_group_name_H-M   'P 1'
#
loop_
_entity.id
_entity.type
_entity.pdbx_description
1 polymer ?
#
loop_
_entity_poly.entity_id
_entity_poly.type
_entity_poly.pdbx_seq_one_letter_code
_entity_poly.pdbx_strand_id
1 'polypeptide(L)'
;MELVGILTPEELEGLRRGFSPEGMIEPSRQTLVGAFPPIQGYANSFLSYFFSEAKPASGEEISSLSPLERERILITLQVLRMNGNGRFLAIHLYWGLMTGLSVQQIADQLFLIGVYAGLSCYTAAIATFQTLLRHLKQCVASGDVQAPSILAATAQWFAVT
;
A
#
# COMPACT_ATOMS: atom_id res chain seq x y z
N MET A 1 -19.52 1.09 10.73
CA MET A 1 -19.38 -0.23 10.08
C MET A 1 -18.00 -0.76 10.39
N GLU A 2 -17.90 -2.00 10.85
CA GLU A 2 -16.67 -2.62 11.35
C GLU A 2 -15.69 -2.90 10.20
N LEU A 3 -14.39 -2.62 10.40
CA LEU A 3 -13.33 -2.94 9.44
C LEU A 3 -13.05 -4.44 9.41
N VAL A 4 -13.02 -5.05 10.60
CA VAL A 4 -12.84 -6.47 10.82
C VAL A 4 -14.08 -7.17 10.25
N GLY A 5 -13.86 -8.10 9.31
CA GLY A 5 -14.93 -8.84 8.64
C GLY A 5 -15.26 -8.39 7.21
N ILE A 6 -14.75 -7.24 6.74
CA ILE A 6 -14.90 -6.88 5.32
C ILE A 6 -14.12 -7.86 4.42
N LEU A 7 -12.89 -8.18 4.82
CA LEU A 7 -12.00 -9.13 4.16
C LEU A 7 -11.61 -10.21 5.18
N THR A 8 -11.88 -11.48 4.90
CA THR A 8 -11.52 -12.56 5.83
C THR A 8 -10.02 -12.87 5.77
N PRO A 9 -9.45 -13.52 6.80
CA PRO A 9 -8.06 -13.96 6.76
C PRO A 9 -7.75 -14.85 5.55
N GLU A 10 -8.64 -15.77 5.20
CA GLU A 10 -8.45 -16.69 4.07
C GLU A 10 -8.42 -15.96 2.72
N GLU A 11 -9.27 -14.93 2.57
CA GLU A 11 -9.30 -14.08 1.39
C GLU A 11 -8.03 -13.23 1.26
N LEU A 12 -7.55 -12.69 2.39
CA LEU A 12 -6.30 -11.96 2.45
C LEU A 12 -5.11 -12.85 2.09
N GLU A 13 -5.06 -14.09 2.58
CA GLU A 13 -4.05 -15.07 2.17
C GLU A 13 -4.15 -15.41 0.69
N GLY A 14 -5.36 -15.47 0.13
CA GLY A 14 -5.58 -15.60 -1.31
C GLY A 14 -4.93 -14.48 -2.12
N LEU A 15 -5.14 -13.23 -1.71
CA LEU A 15 -4.53 -12.06 -2.34
C LEU A 15 -2.99 -12.07 -2.22
N ARG A 16 -2.46 -12.42 -1.04
CA ARG A 16 -1.01 -12.52 -0.80
C ARG A 16 -0.34 -13.53 -1.73
N ARG A 17 -0.98 -14.65 -2.04
CA ARG A 17 -0.43 -15.63 -3.00
C ARG A 17 -0.34 -15.09 -4.43
N GLY A 18 -1.21 -14.16 -4.81
CA GLY A 18 -1.18 -13.48 -6.12
C GLY A 18 -0.25 -12.26 -6.15
N PHE A 19 0.38 -11.93 -5.02
CA PHE A 19 1.21 -10.75 -4.88
C PHE A 19 2.68 -11.05 -5.19
N SER A 20 3.31 -10.18 -5.96
CA SER A 20 4.77 -10.08 -6.10
C SER A 20 5.16 -8.60 -5.96
N PRO A 21 6.17 -8.28 -5.12
CA PRO A 21 6.73 -6.93 -5.04
C PRO A 21 7.18 -6.39 -6.39
N GLU A 22 7.82 -7.21 -7.21
CA GLU A 22 8.29 -6.87 -8.55
C GLU A 22 7.13 -6.49 -9.48
N GLY A 23 6.00 -7.18 -9.33
CA GLY A 23 4.75 -6.87 -10.03
C GLY A 23 4.20 -5.47 -9.69
N MET A 24 4.59 -4.88 -8.57
CA MET A 24 4.20 -3.52 -8.16
C MET A 24 5.24 -2.46 -8.50
N ILE A 25 6.52 -2.84 -8.52
CA ILE A 25 7.63 -1.93 -8.79
C ILE A 25 7.56 -1.36 -10.20
N GLU A 26 7.31 -2.20 -11.21
CA GLU A 26 7.35 -1.74 -12.61
C GLU A 26 6.20 -0.76 -12.95
N PRO A 27 4.92 -1.03 -12.60
CA PRO A 27 3.86 -0.03 -12.76
C PRO A 27 4.12 1.27 -11.98
N SER A 28 4.71 1.17 -10.78
CA SER A 28 5.07 2.35 -9.98
C SER A 28 6.17 3.16 -10.66
N ARG A 29 7.18 2.48 -11.24
CA ARG A 29 8.25 3.10 -12.02
C ARG A 29 7.68 3.84 -13.23
N GLN A 30 6.83 3.20 -14.01
CA GLN A 30 6.19 3.81 -15.17
C GLN A 30 5.38 5.06 -14.78
N THR A 31 4.67 5.00 -13.65
CA THR A 31 3.92 6.14 -13.11
C THR A 31 4.84 7.31 -12.75
N LEU A 32 5.93 7.06 -12.01
CA LEU A 32 6.87 8.10 -11.58
C LEU A 32 7.62 8.70 -12.78
N VAL A 33 8.18 7.86 -13.64
CA VAL A 33 9.01 8.27 -14.78
C VAL A 33 8.17 8.93 -15.88
N GLY A 34 6.93 8.48 -16.10
CA GLY A 34 6.06 9.03 -17.13
C GLY A 34 5.77 10.53 -16.96
N ALA A 35 5.72 11.02 -15.71
CA ALA A 35 5.52 12.44 -15.43
C ALA A 35 6.78 13.29 -15.72
N PHE A 36 7.97 12.72 -15.59
CA PHE A 36 9.24 13.42 -15.82
C PHE A 36 10.37 12.43 -16.16
N PRO A 37 10.55 12.08 -17.45
CA PRO A 37 11.51 11.04 -17.85
C PRO A 37 12.94 11.17 -17.30
N PRO A 38 13.51 12.39 -17.11
CA PRO A 38 14.86 12.53 -16.56
C PRO A 38 15.07 11.95 -15.15
N ILE A 39 14.01 11.68 -14.36
CA ILE A 39 14.16 11.04 -13.04
C ILE A 39 14.32 9.52 -13.09
N GLN A 40 14.37 8.89 -14.27
CA GLN A 40 14.41 7.43 -14.39
C GLN A 40 15.49 6.78 -13.52
N GLY A 41 16.70 7.33 -13.48
CA GLY A 41 17.78 6.82 -12.63
C GLY A 41 17.45 6.87 -11.13
N TYR A 42 16.84 7.97 -10.68
CA TYR A 42 16.40 8.13 -9.29
C TYR A 42 15.23 7.20 -8.94
N ALA A 43 14.22 7.11 -9.81
CA ALA A 43 13.09 6.20 -9.63
C ALA A 43 13.56 4.73 -9.57
N ASN A 44 14.53 4.37 -10.40
CA ASN A 44 15.15 3.05 -10.39
C ASN A 44 15.85 2.73 -9.08
N SER A 45 16.70 3.65 -8.65
CA SER A 45 17.46 3.49 -7.40
C SER A 45 16.51 3.46 -6.20
N PHE A 46 15.56 4.39 -6.10
CA PHE A 46 14.58 4.47 -5.02
C PHE A 46 13.72 3.20 -4.93
N LEU A 47 13.11 2.78 -6.04
CA LEU A 47 12.21 1.62 -6.02
C LEU A 47 12.97 0.32 -5.74
N SER A 48 14.14 0.15 -6.35
CA SER A 48 14.98 -0.99 -6.03
C SER A 48 15.43 -0.97 -4.58
N TYR A 49 15.74 0.21 -4.04
CA TYR A 49 16.27 0.33 -2.69
C TYR A 49 15.23 -0.04 -1.63
N PHE A 50 14.01 0.47 -1.78
CA PHE A 50 13.01 0.31 -0.74
C PHE A 50 12.14 -0.93 -0.92
N PHE A 51 11.94 -1.42 -2.13
CA PHE A 51 10.83 -2.33 -2.43
C PHE A 51 11.20 -3.63 -3.13
N SER A 52 12.40 -3.74 -3.69
CA SER A 52 12.87 -4.97 -4.35
C SER A 52 13.22 -6.04 -3.31
N GLU A 53 12.82 -7.28 -3.56
CA GLU A 53 13.32 -8.43 -2.80
C GLU A 53 14.60 -9.02 -3.43
N ALA A 54 14.92 -8.63 -4.67
CA ALA A 54 16.17 -9.02 -5.30
C ALA A 54 17.36 -8.39 -4.56
N LYS A 55 18.33 -9.23 -4.16
CA LYS A 55 19.62 -8.77 -3.64
C LYS A 55 20.37 -8.02 -4.74
N PRO A 56 21.06 -6.92 -4.41
CA PRO A 56 21.79 -6.18 -5.42
C PRO A 56 23.04 -6.98 -5.78
N ALA A 57 23.48 -6.88 -7.03
CA ALA A 57 24.69 -7.53 -7.49
C ALA A 57 25.95 -7.06 -6.72
N SER A 58 25.90 -5.87 -6.10
CA SER A 58 26.95 -5.31 -5.25
C SER A 58 27.09 -6.02 -3.90
N GLY A 59 26.11 -6.84 -3.49
CA GLY A 59 26.10 -7.49 -2.18
C GLY A 59 25.79 -6.55 -1.00
N GLU A 60 25.49 -5.28 -1.26
CA GLU A 60 25.11 -4.30 -0.24
C GLU A 60 23.72 -4.63 0.34
N GLU A 61 23.54 -4.43 1.65
CA GLU A 61 22.20 -4.45 2.24
C GLU A 61 21.40 -3.24 1.76
N ILE A 62 20.30 -3.53 1.06
CA ILE A 62 19.48 -2.52 0.42
C ILE A 62 18.63 -1.75 1.46
N SER A 63 18.23 -2.35 2.56
CA SER A 63 17.61 -1.63 3.67
C SER A 63 17.71 -2.46 4.94
N SER A 64 17.93 -1.82 6.08
CA SER A 64 17.84 -2.47 7.39
C SER A 64 16.39 -2.64 7.86
N LEU A 65 15.41 -2.03 7.18
CA LEU A 65 13.99 -2.18 7.49
C LEU A 65 13.41 -3.41 6.78
N SER A 66 12.73 -4.27 7.53
CA SER A 66 11.87 -5.29 6.92
C SER A 66 10.74 -4.65 6.12
N PRO A 67 10.16 -5.34 5.12
CA PRO A 67 8.99 -4.84 4.39
C PRO A 67 7.84 -4.43 5.31
N LEU A 68 7.60 -5.20 6.38
CA LEU A 68 6.55 -4.90 7.35
C LEU A 68 6.82 -3.60 8.12
N GLU A 69 8.04 -3.40 8.62
CA GLU A 69 8.44 -2.16 9.30
C GLU A 69 8.35 -0.95 8.36
N ARG A 70 8.82 -1.12 7.12
CA ARG A 70 8.72 -0.10 6.07
C ARG A 70 7.28 0.33 5.85
N GLU A 71 6.35 -0.61 5.66
CA GLU A 71 4.95 -0.25 5.41
C GLU A 71 4.28 0.37 6.63
N ARG A 72 4.62 -0.03 7.87
CA ARG A 72 4.14 0.68 9.07
C ARG A 72 4.58 2.15 9.07
N ILE A 73 5.83 2.42 8.74
CA ILE A 73 6.35 3.80 8.66
C ILE A 73 5.63 4.57 7.55
N LEU A 74 5.51 3.99 6.35
CA LEU A 74 4.90 4.65 5.21
C LEU A 74 3.42 4.93 5.43
N ILE A 75 2.64 3.98 5.98
CA ILE A 75 1.25 4.20 6.39
C ILE A 75 1.17 5.40 7.33
N THR A 76 2.03 5.45 8.35
CA THR A 76 2.05 6.58 9.31
C THR A 76 2.29 7.91 8.61
N LEU A 77 3.33 7.98 7.77
CA LEU A 77 3.68 9.19 7.04
C LEU A 77 2.56 9.63 6.08
N GLN A 78 1.89 8.70 5.41
CA GLN A 78 0.79 9.03 4.51
C GLN A 78 -0.45 9.48 5.24
N VAL A 79 -0.79 8.90 6.40
CA VAL A 79 -1.91 9.40 7.22
C VAL A 79 -1.68 10.85 7.62
N LEU A 80 -0.47 11.20 8.04
CA LEU A 80 -0.11 12.56 8.45
C LEU A 80 -0.09 13.56 7.30
N ARG A 81 0.05 13.10 6.05
CA ARG A 81 0.21 13.95 4.86
C ARG A 81 -0.96 13.91 3.89
N MET A 82 -2.00 13.11 4.15
CA MET A 82 -2.99 12.82 3.11
C MET A 82 -3.67 14.09 2.58
N ASN A 83 -3.86 15.14 3.38
CA ASN A 83 -4.45 16.43 2.96
C ASN A 83 -5.69 16.27 2.04
N GLY A 84 -6.55 15.27 2.32
CA GLY A 84 -7.73 14.94 1.51
C GLY A 84 -7.51 13.97 0.34
N ASN A 85 -6.27 13.62 0.01
CA ASN A 85 -5.91 12.63 -1.00
C ASN A 85 -5.45 11.31 -0.37
N GLY A 86 -6.38 10.36 -0.26
CA GLY A 86 -6.13 9.03 0.28
C GLY A 86 -5.38 8.07 -0.66
N ARG A 87 -5.01 8.47 -1.88
CA ARG A 87 -4.45 7.57 -2.88
C ARG A 87 -3.17 6.89 -2.41
N PHE A 88 -2.19 7.67 -1.96
CA PHE A 88 -0.91 7.13 -1.52
C PHE A 88 -1.04 6.34 -0.22
N LEU A 89 -1.96 6.73 0.66
CA LEU A 89 -2.30 5.94 1.82
C LEU A 89 -2.86 4.56 1.40
N ALA A 90 -3.79 4.50 0.45
CA ALA A 90 -4.36 3.24 -0.04
C ALA A 90 -3.30 2.29 -0.62
N ILE A 91 -2.30 2.83 -1.35
CA ILE A 91 -1.18 2.03 -1.88
C ILE A 91 -0.41 1.36 -0.73
N HIS A 92 -0.04 2.11 0.31
CA HIS A 92 0.73 1.57 1.44
C HIS A 92 -0.12 0.71 2.38
N LEU A 93 -1.42 0.97 2.49
CA LEU A 93 -2.34 0.05 3.18
C LEU A 93 -2.41 -1.29 2.44
N TYR A 94 -2.51 -1.27 1.11
CA TYR A 94 -2.49 -2.48 0.30
C TYR A 94 -1.15 -3.23 0.44
N TRP A 95 -0.03 -2.53 0.28
CA TRP A 95 1.29 -3.16 0.39
C TRP A 95 1.55 -3.70 1.79
N GLY A 96 1.11 -2.98 2.83
CA GLY A 96 1.14 -3.43 4.22
C GLY A 96 0.37 -4.74 4.41
N LEU A 97 -0.84 -4.83 3.85
CA LEU A 97 -1.62 -6.07 3.85
C LEU A 97 -0.87 -7.22 3.14
N MET A 98 -0.26 -6.94 1.99
CA MET A 98 0.44 -7.96 1.19
C MET A 98 1.75 -8.44 1.84
N THR A 99 2.43 -7.57 2.59
CA THR A 99 3.70 -7.86 3.28
C THR A 99 3.53 -8.44 4.68
N GLY A 100 2.28 -8.71 5.09
CA GLY A 100 2.00 -9.48 6.31
C GLY A 100 1.18 -8.77 7.38
N LEU A 101 0.92 -7.46 7.27
CA LEU A 101 0.05 -6.77 8.23
C LEU A 101 -1.39 -7.30 8.13
N SER A 102 -2.03 -7.52 9.28
CA SER A 102 -3.45 -7.83 9.35
C SER A 102 -4.31 -6.56 9.31
N VAL A 103 -5.60 -6.72 8.99
CA VAL A 103 -6.58 -5.62 9.06
C VAL A 103 -6.62 -5.01 10.46
N GLN A 104 -6.56 -5.84 11.51
CA GLN A 104 -6.54 -5.39 12.89
C GLN A 104 -5.27 -4.58 13.20
N GLN A 105 -4.09 -5.07 12.82
CA GLN A 105 -2.82 -4.37 13.09
C GLN A 105 -2.77 -2.99 12.43
N ILE A 106 -3.34 -2.86 11.23
CA ILE A 106 -3.47 -1.57 10.55
C ILE A 106 -4.47 -0.68 11.29
N ALA A 107 -5.66 -1.21 11.65
CA ALA A 107 -6.68 -0.44 12.36
C ALA A 107 -6.18 0.11 13.71
N ASP A 108 -5.46 -0.71 14.49
CA ASP A 108 -4.83 -0.31 15.75
C ASP A 108 -3.81 0.81 15.54
N GLN A 109 -2.99 0.70 14.50
CA GLN A 109 -2.03 1.72 14.14
C GLN A 109 -2.71 3.03 13.73
N LEU A 110 -3.76 2.97 12.90
CA LEU A 110 -4.53 4.14 12.50
C LEU A 110 -5.17 4.83 13.72
N PHE A 111 -5.71 4.05 14.65
CA PHE A 111 -6.26 4.59 15.90
C PHE A 111 -5.19 5.30 16.72
N LEU A 112 -4.02 4.69 16.90
CA LEU A 112 -2.90 5.31 17.63
C LEU A 112 -2.46 6.63 16.97
N ILE A 113 -2.34 6.65 15.64
CA ILE A 113 -2.04 7.89 14.89
C ILE A 113 -3.13 8.93 15.16
N GLY A 114 -4.40 8.53 15.15
CA GLY A 114 -5.53 9.38 15.49
C GLY A 114 -5.45 10.02 16.87
N VAL A 115 -5.04 9.24 17.88
CA VAL A 115 -4.83 9.73 19.25
C VAL A 115 -3.80 10.86 19.29
N TYR A 116 -2.73 10.76 18.49
CA TYR A 116 -1.64 11.75 18.51
C TYR A 116 -1.77 12.87 17.47
N ALA A 117 -2.44 12.64 16.34
CA ALA A 117 -2.55 13.58 15.23
C ALA A 117 -3.95 14.20 15.07
N GLY A 118 -4.94 13.70 15.82
CA GLY A 118 -6.31 14.19 15.83
C GLY A 118 -7.31 13.25 15.15
N LEU A 119 -8.57 13.36 15.58
CA LEU A 119 -9.66 12.47 15.15
C LEU A 119 -10.00 12.60 13.66
N SER A 120 -9.82 13.79 13.07
CA SER A 120 -10.04 14.01 11.63
C SER A 120 -9.11 13.17 10.76
N CYS A 121 -7.82 13.06 11.13
CA CYS A 121 -6.86 12.19 10.46
C CYS A 121 -7.28 10.73 10.55
N TYR A 122 -7.72 10.28 11.74
CA TYR A 122 -8.22 8.93 11.94
C TYR A 122 -9.42 8.62 11.05
N THR A 123 -10.47 9.46 11.10
CA THR A 123 -11.70 9.21 10.34
C THR A 123 -11.44 9.16 8.84
N ALA A 124 -10.58 10.03 8.33
CA ALA A 124 -10.20 10.03 6.92
C ALA A 124 -9.40 8.76 6.55
N ALA A 125 -8.44 8.35 7.38
CA ALA A 125 -7.65 7.15 7.16
C ALA A 125 -8.51 5.87 7.18
N ILE A 126 -9.45 5.79 8.13
CA ILE A 126 -10.40 4.67 8.23
C ILE A 126 -11.30 4.61 7.00
N ALA A 127 -11.79 5.75 6.50
CA ALA A 127 -12.59 5.78 5.29
C ALA A 127 -11.80 5.28 4.07
N THR A 128 -10.54 5.72 3.91
CA THR A 128 -9.64 5.20 2.87
C THR A 128 -9.44 3.69 3.01
N PHE A 129 -9.21 3.19 4.23
CA PHE A 129 -8.98 1.78 4.47
C PHE A 129 -10.23 0.93 4.20
N GLN A 130 -11.41 1.39 4.60
CA GLN A 130 -12.68 0.73 4.28
C GLN A 130 -12.91 0.62 2.77
N THR A 131 -12.63 1.69 2.02
CA THR A 131 -12.75 1.69 0.56
C THR A 131 -11.80 0.67 -0.05
N LEU A 132 -10.54 0.64 0.37
CA LEU A 132 -9.58 -0.38 -0.08
C LEU A 132 -10.09 -1.80 0.22
N LEU A 133 -10.50 -2.10 1.46
CA LEU A 133 -10.93 -3.45 1.84
C LEU A 133 -12.14 -3.94 1.03
N ARG A 134 -13.12 -3.05 0.78
CA ARG A 134 -14.28 -3.39 -0.07
C ARG A 134 -13.88 -3.71 -1.50
N HIS A 135 -12.89 -3.00 -2.05
CA HIS A 135 -12.40 -3.31 -3.38
C HIS A 135 -11.61 -4.62 -3.41
N LEU A 136 -10.75 -4.87 -2.43
CA LEU A 136 -10.07 -6.16 -2.33
C LEU A 136 -11.07 -7.32 -2.23
N LYS A 137 -12.16 -7.14 -1.48
CA LYS A 137 -13.27 -8.11 -1.42
C LYS A 137 -13.92 -8.35 -2.79
N GLN A 138 -14.12 -7.30 -3.58
CA GLN A 138 -14.64 -7.41 -4.95
C GLN A 138 -13.66 -8.15 -5.88
N CYS A 139 -12.37 -7.83 -5.80
CA CYS A 139 -11.30 -8.51 -6.54
C CYS A 139 -11.26 -10.01 -6.22
N VAL A 140 -11.39 -10.38 -4.95
CA VAL A 140 -11.50 -11.79 -4.55
C VAL A 140 -12.75 -12.44 -5.15
N ALA A 141 -13.89 -11.77 -5.12
CA ALA A 141 -15.13 -12.28 -5.67
C ALA A 141 -15.10 -12.45 -7.21
N SER A 142 -14.36 -11.59 -7.93
CA SER A 142 -14.20 -11.67 -9.39
C SER A 142 -13.05 -12.59 -9.84
N GLY A 143 -12.20 -13.04 -8.91
CA GLY A 143 -10.97 -13.78 -9.21
C GLY A 143 -9.81 -12.92 -9.71
N ASP A 144 -9.97 -11.59 -9.75
CA ASP A 144 -8.92 -10.64 -10.15
C ASP A 144 -8.01 -10.28 -8.97
N VAL A 145 -7.17 -11.23 -8.57
CA VAL A 145 -6.25 -11.10 -7.42
C VAL A 145 -4.85 -10.62 -7.82
N GLN A 146 -4.69 -10.09 -9.03
CA GLN A 146 -3.39 -9.68 -9.56
C GLN A 146 -3.00 -8.28 -9.08
N ALA A 147 -1.80 -8.16 -8.50
CA ALA A 147 -1.33 -6.91 -7.91
C ALA A 147 -1.34 -5.68 -8.85
N PRO A 148 -0.93 -5.78 -10.13
CA PRO A 148 -1.02 -4.67 -11.07
C PRO A 148 -2.46 -4.18 -11.31
N SER A 149 -3.43 -5.09 -11.37
CA SER A 149 -4.85 -4.74 -11.57
C SER A 149 -5.38 -3.95 -10.37
N ILE A 150 -5.07 -4.43 -9.17
CA ILE A 150 -5.45 -3.77 -7.91
C ILE A 150 -4.83 -2.36 -7.82
N LEU A 151 -3.56 -2.20 -8.21
CA LEU A 151 -2.91 -0.89 -8.21
C LEU A 151 -3.50 0.05 -9.26
N ALA A 152 -3.74 -0.43 -10.49
CA ALA A 152 -4.40 0.36 -11.52
C ALA A 152 -5.77 0.86 -11.05
N ALA A 153 -6.51 0.00 -10.34
CA ALA A 153 -7.79 0.35 -9.75
C ALA A 153 -7.63 1.40 -8.62
N THR A 154 -6.61 1.31 -7.74
CA THR A 154 -6.34 2.38 -6.76
C THR A 154 -6.09 3.75 -7.39
N ALA A 155 -5.49 3.82 -8.58
CA ALA A 155 -5.32 5.09 -9.29
C ALA A 155 -6.67 5.70 -9.71
N GLN A 156 -7.66 4.87 -10.06
CA GLN A 156 -8.99 5.29 -10.47
C GLN A 156 -9.88 5.65 -9.27
N TRP A 157 -9.79 4.92 -8.16
CA TRP A 157 -10.64 5.11 -6.97
C TRP A 157 -10.48 6.48 -6.30
N PHE A 158 -9.29 7.07 -6.45
CA PHE A 158 -8.93 8.35 -5.84
C PHE A 158 -8.66 9.45 -6.88
N ALA A 159 -9.05 9.23 -8.15
CA ALA A 159 -9.00 10.25 -9.20
C ALA A 159 -10.21 11.20 -9.20
N VAL A 160 -11.17 11.00 -8.28
CA VAL A 160 -12.34 11.87 -8.12
C VAL A 160 -12.09 12.84 -6.97
N THR A 161 -11.58 14.03 -7.33
CA THR A 161 -11.76 15.28 -6.58
C THR A 161 -11.86 16.42 -7.57
#